data_AF-A0A8S3Q4T0-F1
#
_entry.id   AF-A0A8S3Q4T0-F1
#
_cell.length_a   1.000
_cell.length_b   1.000
_cell.length_c   1.000
_cell.angle_alpha   90.00
_cell.angle_beta   90.00
_cell.angle_gamma   90.00
#
_symmetry.space_group_name_H-M   'P 1'
#
loop_
_entity.id
_entity.type
_entity.pdbx_description
1 polymer ?
#
loop_
_entity_poly.entity_id
_entity_poly.type
_entity_poly.pdbx_seq_one_letter_code
_entity_poly.pdbx_strand_id
1 'polypeptide(L)'
;MRHLKVPIREDDPDFCDTIDIPMTRRDSCRNSKDYDTYQNTVTHWWDASQLYGTDKQINRRIRTRKDGKLKLTSNNRLPIDPSTGLPITGSSQNWWVGLGIFHVIWTREHNYVCDMLKERNPTWNDEMLHNTAKLIVAAVIAKIHTLEWTTAILHNDVAKLGLKSNWYGVSPIEIARGNATLAAWLVKQFPQFANGEPGAVGNPKNTRGVPYSLTQDFIAAYRLHPLLPEEFEVRSHQTDELDKI
;
A
#
# COMPACT_ATOMS: atom_id res chain seq x y z
N MET A 1 6.36 -18.15 -19.74
CA MET A 1 5.62 -18.42 -18.48
C MET A 1 4.74 -19.64 -18.75
N ARG A 2 4.55 -20.56 -17.79
CA ARG A 2 3.68 -21.74 -18.02
C ARG A 2 2.22 -21.31 -17.81
N HIS A 3 1.34 -21.80 -18.64
CA HIS A 3 -0.06 -21.40 -18.72
C HIS A 3 -0.96 -22.60 -18.36
N LEU A 4 -2.11 -22.31 -17.75
CA LEU A 4 -3.16 -23.28 -17.42
C LEU A 4 -4.37 -22.98 -18.31
N LYS A 5 -4.81 -23.98 -19.07
CA LYS A 5 -6.09 -23.92 -19.78
C LYS A 5 -7.19 -24.40 -18.85
N VAL A 6 -8.04 -23.48 -18.41
CA VAL A 6 -9.20 -23.80 -17.55
C VAL A 6 -10.41 -23.98 -18.46
N PRO A 7 -11.05 -25.16 -18.47
CA PRO A 7 -12.24 -25.37 -19.28
C PRO A 7 -13.37 -24.47 -18.81
N ILE A 8 -14.12 -23.94 -19.78
CA ILE A 8 -15.29 -23.11 -19.53
C ILE A 8 -16.54 -23.98 -19.58
N ARG A 9 -17.53 -23.62 -18.78
CA ARG A 9 -18.81 -24.32 -18.78
C ARG A 9 -19.54 -24.05 -20.10
N GLU A 10 -20.25 -25.04 -20.62
CA GLU A 10 -20.98 -24.90 -21.89
C GLU A 10 -22.05 -23.81 -21.88
N ASP A 11 -22.54 -23.43 -20.69
CA ASP A 11 -23.57 -22.41 -20.46
C ASP A 11 -23.03 -21.00 -20.17
N ASP A 12 -21.71 -20.79 -20.27
CA ASP A 12 -21.10 -19.47 -20.03
C ASP A 12 -21.39 -18.52 -21.21
N PRO A 13 -21.99 -17.34 -20.97
CA PRO A 13 -22.37 -16.42 -22.03
C PRO A 13 -21.20 -15.60 -22.60
N ASP A 14 -20.09 -15.51 -21.86
CA ASP A 14 -19.02 -14.55 -22.13
C ASP A 14 -17.74 -15.20 -22.67
N PHE A 15 -17.50 -16.48 -22.34
CA PHE A 15 -16.29 -17.20 -22.72
C PHE A 15 -16.61 -18.53 -23.42
N CYS A 16 -15.70 -18.97 -24.31
CA CYS A 16 -15.82 -20.24 -25.02
C CYS A 16 -14.59 -21.14 -24.77
N ASP A 17 -14.80 -22.46 -24.83
CA ASP A 17 -13.80 -23.54 -24.73
C ASP A 17 -12.95 -23.54 -23.44
N THR A 18 -11.97 -22.65 -23.36
CA THR A 18 -11.04 -22.56 -22.22
C THR A 18 -10.57 -21.13 -22.02
N ILE A 19 -10.42 -20.70 -20.76
CA ILE A 19 -9.63 -19.50 -20.43
C ILE A 19 -8.17 -19.89 -20.22
N ASP A 20 -7.28 -19.14 -20.84
CA ASP A 20 -5.84 -19.28 -20.65
C ASP A 20 -5.36 -18.38 -19.49
N ILE A 21 -4.86 -19.00 -18.41
CA ILE A 21 -4.42 -18.31 -17.19
C ILE A 21 -2.92 -18.52 -16.98
N PRO A 22 -2.11 -17.45 -16.85
CA PRO A 22 -0.71 -17.59 -16.48
C PRO A 22 -0.58 -18.19 -15.08
N MET A 23 0.21 -19.25 -14.93
CA MET A 23 0.41 -19.87 -13.63
C MET A 23 1.38 -19.07 -12.76
N THR A 24 1.12 -19.08 -11.45
CA THR A 24 1.99 -18.49 -10.45
C THR A 24 3.41 -19.04 -10.58
N ARG A 25 4.39 -18.13 -10.62
CA ARG A 25 5.80 -18.47 -10.73
C ARG A 25 6.26 -19.25 -9.50
N ARG A 26 6.67 -20.50 -9.70
CA ARG A 26 7.28 -21.34 -8.67
C ARG A 26 8.57 -20.71 -8.16
N ASP A 27 8.84 -20.91 -6.88
CA ASP A 27 10.09 -20.49 -6.29
C ASP A 27 11.23 -21.40 -6.77
N SER A 28 12.10 -20.81 -7.58
CA SER A 28 13.32 -21.45 -8.09
C SER A 28 14.52 -21.26 -7.18
N CYS A 29 14.40 -20.48 -6.11
CA CYS A 29 15.49 -20.15 -5.19
C CYS A 29 15.58 -21.14 -4.01
N ARG A 30 14.51 -21.90 -3.76
CA ARG A 30 14.47 -22.91 -2.70
C ARG A 30 14.85 -24.28 -3.25
N ASN A 31 15.80 -24.93 -2.58
CA ASN A 31 16.29 -26.27 -2.96
C ASN A 31 15.49 -27.43 -2.33
N SER A 32 14.73 -27.19 -1.25
CA SER A 32 13.87 -28.20 -0.61
C SER A 32 12.55 -28.38 -1.37
N LYS A 33 12.10 -29.64 -1.48
CA LYS A 33 10.86 -30.04 -2.17
C LYS A 33 9.72 -30.43 -1.22
N ASP A 34 9.86 -30.13 0.06
CA ASP A 34 8.93 -30.61 1.09
C ASP A 34 7.52 -30.02 0.93
N TYR A 35 7.43 -28.85 0.29
CA TYR A 35 6.16 -28.20 -0.05
C TYR A 35 6.38 -27.16 -1.14
N ASP A 36 5.28 -26.86 -1.83
CA ASP A 36 5.25 -25.88 -2.91
C ASP A 36 5.46 -24.45 -2.39
N THR A 37 6.33 -23.71 -3.06
CA THR A 37 6.63 -22.30 -2.74
C THR A 37 6.61 -21.47 -4.02
N TYR A 38 6.33 -20.18 -3.88
CA TYR A 38 6.10 -19.25 -4.98
C TYR A 38 6.83 -17.94 -4.73
N GLN A 39 7.35 -17.34 -5.80
CA GLN A 39 8.11 -16.10 -5.72
C GLN A 39 7.21 -14.88 -5.63
N ASN A 40 7.51 -14.01 -4.67
CA ASN A 40 7.03 -12.63 -4.69
C ASN A 40 7.92 -11.81 -5.62
N THR A 41 7.34 -11.17 -6.62
CA THR A 41 8.07 -10.34 -7.59
C THR A 41 8.07 -8.85 -7.23
N VAL A 42 7.40 -8.48 -6.14
CA VAL A 42 7.44 -7.15 -5.54
C VAL A 42 8.11 -7.16 -4.17
N THR A 43 8.49 -5.99 -3.65
CA THR A 43 9.04 -5.88 -2.31
C THR A 43 7.94 -6.16 -1.29
N HIS A 44 8.22 -7.03 -0.30
CA HIS A 44 7.28 -7.35 0.77
C HIS A 44 7.28 -6.29 1.89
N TRP A 45 8.23 -5.35 1.86
CA TRP A 45 8.26 -4.23 2.78
C TRP A 45 7.18 -3.22 2.45
N TRP A 46 6.69 -2.52 3.46
CA TRP A 46 5.83 -1.36 3.25
C TRP A 46 6.66 -0.12 2.88
N ASP A 47 7.30 -0.17 1.72
CA ASP A 47 8.28 0.80 1.24
C ASP A 47 7.74 1.71 0.13
N ALA A 48 6.43 1.65 -0.09
CA ALA A 48 5.71 2.31 -1.15
C ALA A 48 6.23 1.98 -2.57
N SER A 49 6.70 0.75 -2.80
CA SER A 49 7.19 0.29 -4.11
C SER A 49 6.15 0.39 -5.24
N GLN A 50 4.85 0.46 -4.94
CA GLN A 50 3.84 0.81 -5.95
C GLN A 50 4.15 2.17 -6.63
N LEU A 51 4.70 3.12 -5.86
CA LEU A 51 5.14 4.42 -6.36
C LEU A 51 6.59 4.38 -6.81
N TYR A 52 7.49 3.81 -6.00
CA TYR A 52 8.95 3.95 -6.19
C TYR A 52 9.59 2.87 -7.06
N GLY A 53 8.86 1.82 -7.41
CA GLY A 53 9.35 0.65 -8.12
C GLY A 53 9.99 -0.38 -7.19
N THR A 54 10.08 -1.61 -7.69
CA THR A 54 10.67 -2.76 -6.99
C THR A 54 12.16 -2.94 -7.29
N ASP A 55 12.69 -2.20 -8.27
CA ASP A 55 14.10 -2.22 -8.65
C ASP A 55 14.65 -0.81 -8.98
N LYS A 56 15.99 -0.73 -9.09
CA LYS A 56 16.71 0.52 -9.35
C LYS A 56 16.45 1.09 -10.76
N GLN A 57 16.15 0.26 -11.75
CA GLN A 57 15.87 0.73 -13.11
C GLN A 57 14.52 1.45 -13.16
N ILE A 58 13.47 0.85 -12.58
CA ILE A 58 12.15 1.48 -12.47
C ILE A 58 12.26 2.79 -11.67
N ASN A 59 12.91 2.75 -10.50
CA ASN A 59 13.09 3.95 -9.67
C ASN A 59 13.80 5.09 -10.44
N ARG A 60 14.83 4.78 -11.22
CA ARG A 60 15.50 5.78 -12.06
C ARG A 60 14.63 6.30 -13.19
N ARG A 61 13.71 5.49 -13.73
CA ARG A 61 12.82 5.87 -14.84
C ARG A 61 11.78 6.89 -14.41
N ILE A 62 11.26 6.77 -13.19
CA ILE A 62 10.21 7.65 -12.64
C ILE A 62 10.74 8.96 -12.07
N ARG A 63 12.05 9.07 -11.81
CA ARG A 63 12.68 10.25 -11.20
C ARG A 63 13.06 11.31 -12.22
N THR A 64 12.85 12.57 -11.87
CA THR A 64 13.39 13.73 -12.61
C THR A 64 14.91 13.84 -12.47
N ARG A 65 15.46 13.28 -11.38
CA ARG A 65 16.85 13.45 -10.93
C ARG A 65 17.23 14.90 -10.64
N LYS A 66 16.23 15.70 -10.29
CA LYS A 66 16.38 17.07 -9.84
C LYS A 66 15.56 17.26 -8.56
N ASP A 67 16.20 17.82 -7.55
CA ASP A 67 15.59 18.16 -6.25
C ASP A 67 14.85 16.99 -5.57
N GLY A 68 15.26 15.75 -5.84
CA GLY A 68 14.68 14.51 -5.30
C GLY A 68 13.40 14.05 -5.99
N LYS A 69 12.88 14.81 -6.96
CA LYS A 69 11.48 14.71 -7.41
C LYS A 69 11.19 13.56 -8.36
N LEU A 70 9.95 13.11 -8.33
CA LEU A 70 9.32 12.22 -9.29
C LEU A 70 8.71 13.00 -10.46
N LYS A 71 8.65 12.36 -11.64
CA LYS A 71 8.18 12.97 -12.88
C LYS A 71 6.67 13.17 -12.85
N LEU A 72 6.25 14.38 -13.21
CA LEU A 72 4.89 14.72 -13.62
C LEU A 72 4.98 15.49 -14.94
N THR A 73 3.92 15.42 -15.74
CA THR A 73 3.71 16.30 -16.90
C THR A 73 3.38 17.72 -16.44
N SER A 74 3.37 18.68 -17.36
CA SER A 74 3.03 20.09 -17.07
C SER A 74 1.61 20.28 -16.50
N ASN A 75 0.70 19.34 -16.75
CA ASN A 75 -0.66 19.33 -16.18
C ASN A 75 -0.78 18.48 -14.90
N ASN A 76 0.33 18.23 -14.19
CA ASN A 76 0.37 17.46 -12.93
C ASN A 76 -0.20 16.03 -13.04
N ARG A 77 -0.01 15.36 -14.18
CA ARG A 77 -0.37 13.95 -14.39
C ARG A 77 0.88 13.08 -14.50
N LEU A 78 0.71 11.77 -14.36
CA LEU A 78 1.78 10.83 -14.64
C LEU A 78 2.10 10.84 -16.14
N PRO A 79 3.39 10.82 -16.53
CA PRO A 79 3.76 10.60 -17.93
C PRO A 79 3.23 9.26 -18.42
N ILE A 80 2.80 9.17 -19.67
CA ILE A 80 2.34 7.93 -20.31
C ILE A 80 3.49 7.32 -21.12
N ASP A 81 3.67 6.01 -21.02
CA ASP A 81 4.55 5.26 -21.90
C ASP A 81 3.87 5.10 -23.27
N PRO A 82 4.42 5.68 -24.35
CA PRO A 82 3.79 5.61 -25.67
C PRO A 82 3.73 4.19 -26.24
N SER A 83 4.56 3.26 -25.75
CA SER A 83 4.57 1.88 -26.23
C SER A 83 3.48 1.00 -25.60
N THR A 84 3.07 1.30 -24.37
CA THR A 84 2.09 0.50 -23.61
C THR A 84 0.77 1.22 -23.37
N GLY A 85 0.73 2.55 -23.52
CA GLY A 85 -0.41 3.37 -23.14
C GLY A 85 -0.59 3.51 -21.62
N LEU A 86 0.29 2.93 -20.81
CA LEU A 86 0.19 2.92 -19.35
C LEU A 86 1.02 4.04 -18.71
N PRO A 87 0.64 4.51 -17.50
CA PRO A 87 1.44 5.47 -16.75
C PRO A 87 2.84 4.96 -16.39
N ILE A 88 3.82 5.85 -16.47
CA ILE A 88 5.18 5.65 -16.00
C ILE A 88 5.21 5.93 -14.49
N THR A 89 5.16 4.87 -13.70
CA THR A 89 5.18 4.87 -12.23
C THR A 89 5.92 3.62 -11.70
N GLY A 90 6.01 3.44 -10.38
CA GLY A 90 6.63 2.27 -9.76
C GLY A 90 6.03 0.92 -10.18
N SER A 91 4.70 0.82 -10.26
CA SER A 91 3.98 -0.34 -10.82
C SER A 91 2.74 0.12 -11.57
N SER A 92 2.51 -0.44 -12.75
CA SER A 92 1.33 -0.20 -13.61
C SER A 92 0.60 -1.50 -13.99
N GLN A 93 0.81 -2.58 -13.24
CA GLN A 93 0.15 -3.87 -13.48
C GLN A 93 -1.32 -3.82 -13.04
N ASN A 94 -2.21 -4.45 -13.82
CA ASN A 94 -3.67 -4.53 -13.55
C ASN A 94 -4.29 -3.17 -13.20
N TRP A 95 -4.06 -2.20 -14.08
CA TRP A 95 -4.31 -0.78 -13.83
C TRP A 95 -5.79 -0.38 -14.01
N TRP A 96 -6.23 0.62 -13.25
CA TRP A 96 -7.52 1.30 -13.45
C TRP A 96 -7.47 2.75 -12.97
N VAL A 97 -8.50 3.55 -13.27
CA VAL A 97 -8.50 5.01 -13.04
C VAL A 97 -8.29 5.40 -11.58
N GLY A 98 -8.86 4.65 -10.62
CA GLY A 98 -8.69 4.91 -9.19
C GLY A 98 -7.23 4.79 -8.73
N LEU A 99 -6.50 3.78 -9.21
CA LEU A 99 -5.05 3.67 -8.96
C LEU A 99 -4.30 4.86 -9.58
N GLY A 100 -4.68 5.28 -10.77
CA GLY A 100 -4.10 6.46 -11.43
C GLY A 100 -4.19 7.72 -10.57
N ILE A 101 -5.35 7.99 -9.98
CA ILE A 101 -5.58 9.13 -9.09
C ILE A 101 -4.65 9.05 -7.87
N PHE A 102 -4.61 7.90 -7.18
CA PHE A 102 -3.74 7.74 -6.01
C PHE A 102 -2.26 7.91 -6.33
N HIS A 103 -1.79 7.35 -7.45
CA HIS A 103 -0.39 7.49 -7.83
C HIS A 103 -0.04 8.96 -8.18
N VAL A 104 -0.95 9.72 -8.78
CA VAL A 104 -0.76 11.18 -8.97
C VAL A 104 -0.68 11.90 -7.62
N ILE A 105 -1.62 11.64 -6.70
CA ILE A 105 -1.66 12.26 -5.37
C ILE A 105 -0.34 11.99 -4.63
N TRP A 106 0.10 10.74 -4.56
CA TRP A 106 1.32 10.39 -3.85
C TRP A 106 2.59 10.89 -4.53
N THR A 107 2.59 11.03 -5.86
CA THR A 107 3.69 11.68 -6.60
C THR A 107 3.78 13.17 -6.26
N ARG A 108 2.64 13.85 -6.18
CA ARG A 108 2.56 15.27 -5.78
C ARG A 108 2.99 15.44 -4.34
N GLU A 109 2.54 14.57 -3.43
CA GLU A 109 2.94 14.58 -2.03
C GLU A 109 4.45 14.37 -1.87
N HIS A 110 5.04 13.40 -2.59
CA HIS A 110 6.49 13.22 -2.60
C HIS A 110 7.23 14.49 -3.04
N ASN A 111 6.79 15.11 -4.15
CA ASN A 111 7.42 16.30 -4.67
C ASN A 111 7.29 17.50 -3.70
N TYR A 112 6.15 17.62 -3.03
CA TYR A 112 5.91 18.61 -1.98
C TYR A 112 6.84 18.40 -0.78
N VAL A 113 6.98 17.16 -0.30
CA VAL A 113 7.93 16.82 0.77
C VAL A 113 9.37 17.12 0.35
N CYS A 114 9.76 16.84 -0.91
CA CYS A 114 11.07 17.22 -1.43
C CYS A 114 11.30 18.73 -1.37
N ASP A 115 10.30 19.55 -1.74
CA ASP A 115 10.38 21.01 -1.64
C ASP A 115 10.58 21.48 -0.19
N MET A 116 9.79 20.96 0.75
CA MET A 116 9.95 21.26 2.17
C MET A 116 11.33 20.86 2.72
N LEU A 117 11.85 19.70 2.30
CA LEU A 117 13.16 19.22 2.70
C LEU A 117 14.27 20.09 2.13
N LYS A 118 14.16 20.53 0.87
CA LYS A 118 15.13 21.39 0.20
C LYS A 118 15.18 22.79 0.80
N GLU A 119 14.03 23.35 1.15
CA GLU A 119 13.93 24.64 1.84
C GLU A 119 14.69 24.62 3.18
N ARG A 120 14.48 23.56 3.98
CA ARG A 120 15.12 23.40 5.29
C ARG A 120 16.57 22.91 5.22
N ASN A 121 16.93 22.24 4.13
CA ASN A 121 18.27 21.68 3.92
C ASN A 121 18.81 22.05 2.52
N PRO A 122 19.18 23.32 2.28
CA PRO A 122 19.56 23.79 0.94
C PRO A 122 20.75 23.07 0.31
N THR A 123 21.64 22.51 1.13
CA THR A 123 22.85 21.79 0.69
C THR A 123 22.59 20.32 0.31
N TRP A 124 21.40 19.78 0.57
CA TRP A 124 21.09 18.40 0.22
C TRP A 124 21.01 18.21 -1.29
N ASN A 125 21.58 17.10 -1.75
CA ASN A 125 21.55 16.68 -3.14
C ASN A 125 20.27 15.89 -3.48
N ASP A 126 20.08 15.59 -4.77
CA ASP A 126 18.92 14.88 -5.29
C ASP A 126 18.66 13.53 -4.60
N GLU A 127 19.71 12.73 -4.35
CA GLU A 127 19.56 11.43 -3.69
C GLU A 127 19.14 11.55 -2.23
N MET A 128 19.70 12.50 -1.48
CA MET A 128 19.31 12.73 -0.08
C MET A 128 17.85 13.16 0.01
N LEU A 129 17.42 14.11 -0.83
CA LEU A 129 16.04 14.57 -0.90
C LEU A 129 15.08 13.44 -1.27
N HIS A 130 15.40 12.68 -2.32
CA HIS A 130 14.56 11.59 -2.80
C HIS A 130 14.39 10.50 -1.73
N ASN A 131 15.50 10.02 -1.15
CA ASN A 131 15.46 8.91 -0.22
C ASN A 131 14.80 9.31 1.11
N THR A 132 15.02 10.52 1.60
CA THR A 132 14.33 11.02 2.80
C THR A 132 12.84 11.24 2.54
N ALA A 133 12.46 11.84 1.40
CA ALA A 133 11.05 11.99 1.03
C ALA A 133 10.36 10.62 0.87
N LYS A 134 11.05 9.63 0.28
CA LYS A 134 10.56 8.25 0.19
C LYS A 134 10.25 7.65 1.56
N LEU A 135 11.15 7.79 2.54
CA LEU A 135 10.92 7.31 3.91
C LEU A 135 9.70 7.96 4.55
N ILE A 136 9.57 9.28 4.42
CA ILE A 136 8.44 10.04 4.97
C ILE A 136 7.13 9.58 4.33
N VAL A 137 7.05 9.57 2.99
CA VAL A 137 5.83 9.20 2.27
C VAL A 137 5.43 7.74 2.54
N ALA A 138 6.39 6.80 2.57
CA ALA A 138 6.09 5.41 2.92
C ALA A 138 5.50 5.29 4.33
N ALA A 139 6.05 6.03 5.30
CA ALA A 139 5.52 6.07 6.67
C ALA A 139 4.13 6.72 6.75
N VAL A 140 3.87 7.78 5.98
CA VAL A 140 2.55 8.43 5.91
C VAL A 140 1.52 7.47 5.32
N ILE A 141 1.83 6.77 4.23
CA ILE A 141 0.96 5.74 3.64
C ILE A 141 0.64 4.66 4.67
N ALA A 142 1.65 4.15 5.38
CA ALA A 142 1.47 3.14 6.41
C ALA A 142 0.58 3.64 7.57
N LYS A 143 0.73 4.92 7.95
CA LYS A 143 -0.06 5.55 9.01
C LYS A 143 -1.52 5.71 8.63
N ILE A 144 -1.80 6.27 7.45
CA ILE A 144 -3.17 6.45 6.94
C ILE A 144 -3.85 5.08 6.80
N HIS A 145 -3.16 4.09 6.23
CA HIS A 145 -3.73 2.76 6.08
C HIS A 145 -4.08 2.15 7.45
N THR A 146 -3.17 2.23 8.43
CA THR A 146 -3.38 1.68 9.78
C THR A 146 -4.50 2.38 10.54
N LEU A 147 -4.49 3.72 10.57
CA LEU A 147 -5.34 4.50 11.47
C LEU A 147 -6.66 4.95 10.85
N GLU A 148 -6.73 5.07 9.52
CA GLU A 148 -7.89 5.63 8.81
C GLU A 148 -8.55 4.58 7.93
N TRP A 149 -7.82 3.97 6.99
CA TRP A 149 -8.41 3.02 6.05
C TRP A 149 -8.91 1.74 6.75
N THR A 150 -8.06 1.08 7.54
CA THR A 150 -8.45 -0.17 8.21
C THR A 150 -9.55 0.06 9.24
N THR A 151 -9.55 1.23 9.91
CA THR A 151 -10.60 1.56 10.89
C THR A 151 -11.93 1.90 10.20
N ALA A 152 -11.91 2.44 8.98
CA ALA A 152 -13.10 2.66 8.17
C ALA A 152 -13.70 1.34 7.65
N ILE A 153 -12.86 0.37 7.24
CA ILE A 153 -13.35 -0.94 6.79
C ILE A 153 -13.88 -1.80 7.94
N LEU A 154 -13.21 -1.83 9.09
CA LEU A 154 -13.64 -2.63 10.25
C LEU A 154 -14.70 -1.92 11.12
N HIS A 155 -14.98 -0.64 10.85
CA HIS A 155 -15.92 0.29 11.49
C HIS A 155 -16.47 -0.08 12.89
N ASN A 156 -15.60 -0.34 13.87
CA ASN A 156 -16.00 -0.54 15.26
C ASN A 156 -14.95 0.01 16.25
N ASP A 157 -15.39 0.32 17.46
CA ASP A 157 -14.56 0.99 18.46
C ASP A 157 -13.39 0.12 18.95
N VAL A 158 -13.57 -1.20 18.98
CA VAL A 158 -12.51 -2.14 19.36
C VAL A 158 -11.40 -2.13 18.31
N ALA A 159 -11.73 -2.17 17.02
CA ALA A 159 -10.76 -2.08 15.93
C ALA A 159 -10.06 -0.72 15.92
N LYS A 160 -10.80 0.38 16.10
CA LYS A 160 -10.23 1.74 16.22
C LYS A 160 -9.23 1.83 17.36
N LEU A 161 -9.57 1.31 18.53
CA LEU A 161 -8.67 1.28 19.69
C LEU A 161 -7.45 0.40 19.37
N GLY A 162 -7.65 -0.83 18.93
CA GLY A 162 -6.57 -1.78 18.64
C GLY A 162 -5.57 -1.28 17.60
N LEU A 163 -6.04 -0.62 16.53
CA LEU A 163 -5.15 -0.07 15.49
C LEU A 163 -4.41 1.19 15.95
N LYS A 164 -5.05 2.05 16.76
CA LYS A 164 -4.35 3.15 17.44
C LYS A 164 -3.29 2.62 18.39
N SER A 165 -3.60 1.55 19.11
CA SER A 165 -2.67 0.85 20.00
C SER A 165 -1.49 0.23 19.24
N ASN A 166 -1.72 -0.37 18.06
CA ASN A 166 -0.63 -0.85 17.22
C ASN A 166 0.34 0.26 16.82
N TRP A 167 -0.15 1.47 16.55
CA TRP A 167 0.69 2.58 16.11
C TRP A 167 1.36 3.31 17.28
N TYR A 168 0.59 3.71 18.30
CA TYR A 168 1.03 4.58 19.41
C TYR A 168 1.33 3.83 20.71
N GLY A 169 0.82 2.61 20.87
CA GLY A 169 0.82 1.87 22.13
C GLY A 169 -0.46 2.04 22.93
N VAL A 170 -0.52 1.36 24.07
CA VAL A 170 -1.58 1.45 25.07
C VAL A 170 -1.00 2.02 26.35
N SER A 171 -1.63 3.06 26.88
CA SER A 171 -1.43 3.51 28.24
C SER A 171 -2.75 3.37 29.02
N PRO A 172 -2.83 2.52 30.06
CA PRO A 172 -4.01 2.39 30.89
C PRO A 172 -4.41 3.71 31.55
N ILE A 173 -3.44 4.58 31.85
CA ILE A 173 -3.68 5.91 32.39
C ILE A 173 -4.41 6.78 31.36
N GLU A 174 -4.00 6.73 30.08
CA GLU A 174 -4.65 7.49 29.01
C GLU A 174 -6.04 6.95 28.69
N ILE A 175 -6.24 5.62 28.70
CA ILE A 175 -7.57 5.02 28.54
C ILE A 175 -8.47 5.37 29.73
N ALA A 176 -7.95 5.30 30.97
CA ALA A 176 -8.71 5.62 32.18
C ALA A 176 -9.16 7.09 32.23
N ARG A 177 -8.40 8.02 31.63
CA ARG A 177 -8.81 9.43 31.49
C ARG A 177 -10.05 9.62 30.62
N GLY A 178 -10.30 8.72 29.66
CA GLY A 178 -11.49 8.77 28.79
C GLY A 178 -12.62 7.83 29.26
N ASN A 179 -12.28 6.65 29.79
CA ASN A 179 -13.24 5.65 30.25
C ASN A 179 -12.59 4.65 31.24
N ALA A 180 -12.72 4.92 32.54
CA ALA A 180 -12.12 4.10 33.60
C ALA A 180 -12.66 2.65 33.65
N THR A 181 -13.93 2.41 33.29
CA THR A 181 -14.51 1.06 33.27
C THR A 181 -13.93 0.22 32.13
N LEU A 182 -13.74 0.82 30.96
CA LEU A 182 -13.08 0.16 29.84
C LEU A 182 -11.61 -0.15 30.15
N ALA A 183 -10.90 0.79 30.80
CA ALA A 183 -9.53 0.57 31.24
C ALA A 183 -9.43 -0.60 32.23
N ALA A 184 -10.30 -0.66 33.22
CA ALA A 184 -10.35 -1.74 34.20
C ALA A 184 -10.68 -3.10 33.56
N TRP A 185 -11.64 -3.12 32.63
CA TRP A 185 -11.97 -4.34 31.87
C TRP A 185 -10.79 -4.83 31.01
N LEU A 186 -10.12 -3.92 30.29
CA LEU A 186 -8.96 -4.25 29.46
C LEU A 186 -7.81 -4.84 30.29
N VAL A 187 -7.44 -4.20 31.40
CA VAL A 187 -6.38 -4.69 32.28
C VAL A 187 -6.74 -6.03 32.92
N LYS A 188 -8.03 -6.24 33.26
CA LYS A 188 -8.51 -7.52 33.78
C LYS A 188 -8.42 -8.64 32.74
N GLN A 189 -8.80 -8.36 31.49
CA GLN A 189 -8.80 -9.36 30.42
C GLN A 189 -7.39 -9.62 29.87
N PHE A 190 -6.53 -8.60 29.89
CA PHE A 190 -5.19 -8.60 29.32
C PHE A 190 -4.19 -8.00 30.32
N PRO A 191 -3.74 -8.77 31.33
CA PRO A 191 -2.88 -8.28 32.40
C PRO A 191 -1.57 -7.66 31.92
N GLN A 192 -1.06 -8.06 30.75
CA GLN A 192 0.14 -7.46 30.14
C GLN A 192 -0.02 -5.95 29.90
N PHE A 193 -1.23 -5.46 29.67
CA PHE A 193 -1.48 -4.05 29.45
C PHE A 193 -1.45 -3.23 30.74
N ALA A 194 -1.38 -3.82 31.93
CA ALA A 194 -1.43 -3.09 33.22
C ALA A 194 -0.38 -1.98 33.36
N ASN A 195 0.79 -2.17 32.75
CA ASN A 195 1.90 -1.21 32.77
C ASN A 195 1.99 -0.37 31.48
N GLY A 196 1.00 -0.52 30.60
CA GLY A 196 1.07 -0.06 29.21
C GLY A 196 1.95 -0.93 28.34
N GLU A 197 1.70 -0.86 27.04
CA GLU A 197 2.47 -1.56 26.02
C GLU A 197 2.86 -0.56 24.93
N PRO A 198 4.15 -0.48 24.54
CA PRO A 198 4.57 0.44 23.50
C PRO A 198 3.99 0.02 22.13
N GLY A 199 3.75 1.01 21.26
CA GLY A 199 3.31 0.74 19.88
C GLY A 199 4.39 0.04 19.06
N ALA A 200 4.04 -0.54 17.92
CA ALA A 200 5.02 -1.15 17.02
C ALA A 200 5.95 -0.11 16.38
N VAL A 201 5.47 1.11 16.16
CA VAL A 201 6.24 2.19 15.53
C VAL A 201 7.19 2.84 16.54
N GLY A 202 8.44 3.06 16.13
CA GLY A 202 9.49 3.65 16.97
C GLY A 202 10.25 2.64 17.85
N ASN A 203 9.83 1.37 17.86
CA ASN A 203 10.45 0.31 18.65
C ASN A 203 11.38 -0.59 17.83
N PRO A 204 12.30 -1.34 18.47
CA PRO A 204 13.18 -2.28 17.79
C PRO A 204 12.40 -3.32 16.98
N LYS A 205 12.93 -3.67 15.81
CA LYS A 205 12.38 -4.72 14.95
C LYS A 205 12.36 -6.06 15.71
N ASN A 206 11.19 -6.68 15.81
CA ASN A 206 11.01 -8.02 16.37
C ASN A 206 10.34 -8.95 15.35
N THR A 207 11.11 -9.86 14.76
CA THR A 207 10.59 -10.84 13.79
C THR A 207 10.32 -12.22 14.41
N ARG A 208 10.49 -12.35 15.74
CA ARG A 208 10.29 -13.60 16.49
C ARG A 208 11.05 -14.79 15.89
N GLY A 209 12.26 -14.56 15.39
CA GLY A 209 13.12 -15.59 14.81
C GLY A 209 12.77 -16.03 13.38
N VAL A 210 11.70 -15.50 12.77
CA VAL A 210 11.30 -15.83 11.40
C VAL A 210 11.66 -14.66 10.47
N PRO A 211 12.29 -14.90 9.30
CA PRO A 211 12.49 -13.85 8.31
C PRO A 211 11.18 -13.23 7.85
N TYR A 212 11.13 -11.90 7.79
CA TYR A 212 9.92 -11.19 7.38
C TYR A 212 9.58 -11.47 5.92
N SER A 213 8.31 -11.81 5.66
CA SER A 213 7.73 -11.98 4.34
C SER A 213 6.21 -11.86 4.43
N LEU A 214 5.55 -11.55 3.32
CA LEU A 214 4.10 -11.71 3.19
C LEU A 214 3.78 -13.15 2.77
N THR A 215 2.74 -13.72 3.37
CA THR A 215 2.39 -15.14 3.21
C THR A 215 1.36 -15.35 2.10
N GLN A 216 1.20 -16.60 1.67
CA GLN A 216 0.14 -16.98 0.72
C GLN A 216 -1.26 -16.73 1.32
N ASP A 217 -1.42 -16.97 2.62
CA ASP A 217 -2.64 -16.70 3.37
C ASP A 217 -3.01 -15.21 3.33
N PHE A 218 -2.02 -14.32 3.46
CA PHE A 218 -2.22 -12.89 3.31
C PHE A 218 -2.74 -12.54 1.91
N ILE A 219 -2.15 -13.12 0.86
CA ILE A 219 -2.60 -12.90 -0.53
C ILE A 219 -4.03 -13.40 -0.71
N ALA A 220 -4.38 -14.56 -0.16
CA ALA A 220 -5.72 -15.12 -0.27
C ALA A 220 -6.77 -14.23 0.42
N ALA A 221 -6.48 -13.75 1.64
CA ALA A 221 -7.37 -12.89 2.41
C ALA A 221 -7.59 -11.50 1.77
N TYR A 222 -6.64 -11.00 0.99
CA TYR A 222 -6.70 -9.69 0.34
C TYR A 222 -7.30 -9.71 -1.08
N ARG A 223 -7.94 -10.81 -1.51
CA ARG A 223 -8.68 -10.88 -2.79
C ARG A 223 -10.04 -10.18 -2.70
N LEU A 224 -10.01 -8.86 -2.49
CA LEU A 224 -11.17 -8.01 -2.25
C LEU A 224 -11.75 -7.38 -3.53
N HIS A 225 -11.69 -8.09 -4.67
CA HIS A 225 -12.23 -7.60 -5.96
C HIS A 225 -13.70 -7.16 -5.93
N PRO A 226 -14.59 -7.78 -5.13
CA PRO A 226 -15.99 -7.33 -5.01
C PRO A 226 -16.19 -5.92 -4.44
N LEU A 227 -15.12 -5.23 -4.01
CA LEU A 227 -15.19 -3.82 -3.59
C LEU A 227 -15.28 -2.84 -4.79
N LEU A 228 -14.99 -3.29 -6.02
CA LEU A 228 -15.11 -2.45 -7.20
C LEU A 228 -16.58 -2.29 -7.60
N PRO A 229 -17.09 -1.06 -7.78
CA PRO A 229 -18.41 -0.86 -8.34
C PRO A 229 -18.42 -1.17 -9.84
N GLU A 230 -19.60 -1.48 -10.38
CA GLU A 230 -19.80 -1.70 -11.82
C GLU A 230 -19.77 -0.40 -12.61
N GLU A 231 -20.26 0.69 -12.01
CA GLU A 231 -20.37 2.01 -12.63
C GLU A 231 -19.82 3.11 -11.70
N PHE A 232 -19.38 4.22 -12.29
CA PHE A 232 -18.94 5.41 -11.57
C PHE A 232 -19.80 6.61 -11.96
N GLU A 233 -20.40 7.26 -10.97
CA GLU A 233 -21.01 8.58 -11.17
C GLU A 233 -19.92 9.64 -11.27
N VAL A 234 -19.77 10.25 -12.45
CA VAL A 234 -18.90 11.42 -12.62
C VAL A 234 -19.69 12.69 -12.35
N ARG A 235 -19.15 13.57 -11.52
CA ARG A 235 -19.80 14.85 -11.13
C ARG A 235 -18.91 16.03 -11.43
N SER A 236 -19.53 17.14 -11.80
CA SER A 236 -18.85 18.42 -12.01
C SER A 236 -18.22 18.92 -10.71
N HIS A 237 -16.91 19.18 -10.70
CA HIS A 237 -16.24 19.77 -9.53
C HIS A 237 -16.69 21.21 -9.20
N GLN A 238 -17.39 21.89 -10.13
CA GLN A 238 -17.87 23.26 -9.94
C GLN A 238 -19.32 23.31 -9.43
N THR A 239 -20.16 22.38 -9.89
CA THR A 239 -21.61 22.41 -9.65
C THR A 239 -22.14 21.20 -8.87
N ASP A 240 -21.34 20.14 -8.70
CA ASP A 240 -21.72 18.84 -8.11
C ASP A 240 -22.85 18.09 -8.86
N GLU A 241 -23.20 18.58 -10.05
CA GLU A 241 -24.18 17.95 -10.93
C GLU A 241 -23.57 16.72 -11.61
N LEU A 242 -24.40 15.69 -11.81
CA LEU A 242 -24.01 14.48 -12.53
C LEU A 242 -23.66 14.83 -13.98
N ASP A 243 -22.44 14.51 -14.38
CA ASP A 243 -21.97 14.67 -15.74
C ASP A 243 -22.55 13.53 -16.58
N LYS A 244 -23.21 13.87 -17.69
CA LYS A 244 -23.75 12.88 -18.62
C LYS A 244 -22.66 12.53 -19.62
N ILE A 245 -21.75 11.64 -19.22
CA ILE A 245 -20.72 11.08 -20.11
C ILE A 245 -21.33 9.98 -20.99
#